data_AF-A0A9E4J824-F1
#
_entry.id   AF-A0A9E4J824-F1
#
_cell.length_a   1.000
_cell.length_b   1.000
_cell.length_c   1.000
_cell.angle_alpha   90.00
_cell.angle_beta   90.00
_cell.angle_gamma   90.00
#
_symmetry.space_group_name_H-M   'P 1'
#
loop_
_entity.id
_entity.type
_entity.pdbx_description
1 polymer ?
#
loop_
_entity_poly.entity_id
_entity_poly.type
_entity_poly.pdbx_seq_one_letter_code
_entity_poly.pdbx_strand_id
1 'polypeptide(L)'
;MQLGEAIAVMVAAPDEGACWACEAPPPEDPKPNDLAEDPDSASAAENNLHNDSSKLGRNLGRRPSWNITVPDRDASGGTMTRSVTVVPGAHHLIPGNASLKKTPSLLALMEKQKGKVREDIGYDVNGAKNGIWLPANYGVRSDSEFGKAWSAYGFQNDYALAAMKRAGAQFHDAHPDYSRNVQRTLRALADKIKLHAPEKCGICEKEISDKARPPYGLVGRLDGVSRQHRAFLAGPVRKWPIASGYYTSARSALMKGS
;
A
#
# COMPACT_ATOMS: atom_id res chain seq x y z
N MET A 1 -7.97 -18.70 -8.49
CA MET A 1 -7.19 -18.22 -7.34
C MET A 1 -7.92 -17.02 -6.76
N GLN A 2 -8.59 -17.18 -5.62
CA GLN A 2 -9.24 -16.06 -4.93
C GLN A 2 -8.17 -15.21 -4.24
N LEU A 3 -8.28 -13.88 -4.33
CA LEU A 3 -7.41 -12.95 -3.60
C LEU A 3 -7.43 -13.30 -2.09
N GLY A 4 -6.25 -13.52 -1.52
CA GLY A 4 -6.08 -13.95 -0.13
C GLY A 4 -6.15 -15.45 0.17
N GLU A 5 -5.96 -16.35 -0.80
CA GLU A 5 -5.76 -17.79 -0.51
C GLU A 5 -4.45 -18.03 0.28
N ALA A 6 -4.64 -18.61 1.47
CA ALA A 6 -3.68 -19.13 2.45
C ALA A 6 -2.28 -18.50 2.46
N ILE A 7 -2.09 -17.45 3.29
CA ILE A 7 -0.90 -17.49 4.13
C ILE A 7 -1.20 -18.61 5.13
N ALA A 8 -0.74 -19.82 4.84
CA ALA A 8 -0.53 -20.80 5.88
C ALA A 8 0.51 -20.18 6.81
N VAL A 9 0.03 -19.55 7.89
CA VAL A 9 0.91 -19.26 9.01
C VAL A 9 1.24 -20.65 9.54
N MET A 10 2.43 -21.16 9.20
CA MET A 10 2.95 -22.35 9.87
C MET A 10 3.19 -21.94 11.31
N VAL A 11 2.17 -22.13 12.15
CA VAL A 11 2.29 -21.99 13.59
C VAL A 11 2.76 -23.35 14.07
N ALA A 12 3.96 -23.39 14.67
CA ALA A 12 4.36 -24.57 15.42
C ALA A 12 3.26 -24.89 16.45
N ALA A 13 2.82 -26.15 16.51
CA ALA A 13 1.86 -26.56 17.53
C ALA A 13 2.43 -26.17 18.90
N PRO A 14 1.68 -25.46 19.76
CA PRO A 14 2.16 -25.12 21.08
C PRO A 14 2.31 -26.41 21.89
N ASP A 15 3.36 -26.46 22.71
CA ASP A 15 3.49 -27.47 23.78
C ASP A 15 2.26 -27.41 24.71
N GLU A 16 2.03 -28.45 25.52
CA GLU A 16 0.84 -28.70 26.38
C GLU A 16 0.49 -27.61 27.43
N GLY A 17 1.06 -26.40 27.34
CA GLY A 17 0.78 -25.24 28.17
C GLY A 17 -0.32 -24.29 27.63
N ALA A 18 -0.42 -23.14 28.31
CA ALA A 18 -1.30 -22.03 27.96
C ALA A 18 -1.13 -21.65 26.48
N CYS A 19 -2.21 -21.71 25.68
CA CYS A 19 -2.10 -21.38 24.27
C CYS A 19 -1.76 -19.90 24.14
N TRP A 20 -0.53 -19.56 23.74
CA TRP A 20 -0.11 -18.17 23.62
C TRP A 20 -1.08 -17.33 22.75
N ALA A 21 -1.74 -17.91 21.74
CA ALA A 21 -2.70 -17.17 20.94
C ALA A 21 -4.07 -16.94 21.63
N CYS A 22 -4.45 -17.77 22.59
CA CYS A 22 -5.73 -17.69 23.30
C CYS A 22 -5.59 -17.15 24.74
N GLU A 23 -4.40 -17.30 25.32
CA GLU A 23 -4.05 -17.01 26.71
C GLU A 23 -2.88 -16.01 26.81
N ALA A 24 -2.26 -15.56 25.71
CA ALA A 24 -1.29 -14.47 25.84
C ALA A 24 -1.98 -13.27 26.46
N PRO A 25 -1.38 -12.70 27.52
CA PRO A 25 -1.79 -11.41 28.00
C PRO A 25 -1.73 -10.42 26.82
N PRO A 26 -2.64 -9.43 26.78
CA PRO A 26 -2.44 -8.31 25.87
C PRO A 26 -0.99 -7.82 26.01
N PRO A 27 -0.27 -7.50 24.90
CA PRO A 27 1.07 -6.95 25.00
C PRO A 27 1.12 -5.88 26.08
N GLU A 28 2.14 -5.95 26.96
CA GLU A 28 2.31 -5.00 28.08
C GLU A 28 2.39 -3.54 27.57
N ASP A 29 2.86 -3.37 26.34
CA ASP A 29 2.84 -2.12 25.59
C ASP A 29 2.11 -2.33 24.25
N PRO A 30 0.76 -2.26 24.22
CA PRO A 30 0.01 -2.45 23.00
C PRO A 30 0.34 -1.30 22.07
N LYS A 31 1.09 -1.60 21.01
CA LYS A 31 1.41 -0.59 19.99
C LYS A 31 0.09 -0.09 19.40
N PRO A 32 -0.27 1.18 19.60
CA PRO A 32 -1.45 1.73 18.96
C PRO A 32 -1.29 1.52 17.45
N ASN A 33 -2.39 1.33 16.74
CA ASN A 33 -2.29 1.44 15.29
C ASN A 33 -1.79 2.85 15.01
N ASP A 34 -0.68 2.98 14.29
CA ASP A 34 -0.11 4.28 13.93
C ASP A 34 -0.97 4.87 12.80
N LEU A 35 -2.03 5.58 13.21
CA LEU A 35 -3.10 6.14 12.38
C LEU A 35 -3.25 7.68 12.54
N ALA A 36 -2.36 8.35 13.30
CA ALA A 36 -2.30 9.80 13.58
C ALA A 36 -0.85 10.35 13.36
N GLU A 37 -0.57 11.63 13.00
CA GLU A 37 -1.08 12.92 13.54
C GLU A 37 -1.07 14.14 12.57
N ASP A 38 -1.94 15.11 12.92
CA ASP A 38 -2.07 16.61 12.85
C ASP A 38 -1.18 17.57 11.97
N PRO A 39 -1.61 18.84 11.67
CA PRO A 39 -2.17 19.22 10.38
C PRO A 39 -1.73 20.62 9.87
N ASP A 40 -0.51 21.11 10.16
CA ASP A 40 -0.13 22.46 9.69
C ASP A 40 0.32 22.45 8.22
N SER A 41 -0.64 22.27 7.30
CA SER A 41 -0.70 22.97 6.00
C SER A 41 -2.00 22.68 5.23
N ALA A 42 -3.09 23.27 5.72
CA ALA A 42 -4.19 23.89 4.97
C ALA A 42 -4.85 23.10 3.80
N SER A 43 -5.94 22.38 4.07
CA SER A 43 -7.32 22.79 3.70
C SER A 43 -8.31 21.60 3.60
N ALA A 44 -9.42 21.78 4.32
CA ALA A 44 -10.75 21.15 4.18
C ALA A 44 -10.93 19.63 4.49
N ALA A 45 -11.38 19.40 5.73
CA ALA A 45 -12.36 18.41 6.21
C ALA A 45 -12.32 16.98 5.65
N GLU A 46 -11.59 16.08 6.34
CA GLU A 46 -11.94 14.66 6.52
C GLU A 46 -11.01 13.99 7.58
N ASN A 47 -11.51 13.66 8.77
CA ASN A 47 -10.76 13.11 9.91
C ASN A 47 -10.07 11.73 9.69
N ASN A 48 -8.82 11.60 10.18
CA ASN A 48 -8.19 10.50 10.95
C ASN A 48 -7.82 9.11 10.36
N LEU A 49 -7.31 8.98 9.11
CA LEU A 49 -6.64 7.74 8.60
C LEU A 49 -5.60 8.04 7.47
N HIS A 50 -4.79 9.09 7.62
CA HIS A 50 -4.05 9.69 6.48
C HIS A 50 -2.82 8.89 6.02
N ASN A 51 -2.58 8.88 4.71
CA ASN A 51 -1.38 8.34 4.07
C ASN A 51 -0.24 9.35 4.20
N ASP A 52 0.82 9.05 4.97
CA ASP A 52 2.02 9.90 5.01
C ASP A 52 3.11 9.29 4.11
N SER A 53 3.23 9.84 2.89
CA SER A 53 4.24 9.37 1.93
C SER A 53 5.67 9.70 2.36
N SER A 54 5.88 10.73 3.19
CA SER A 54 7.18 11.11 3.72
C SER A 54 7.63 10.14 4.81
N LYS A 55 6.76 9.82 5.77
CA LYS A 55 7.00 8.79 6.80
C LYS A 55 7.18 7.41 6.17
N LEU A 56 6.33 7.04 5.22
CA LEU A 56 6.50 5.81 4.45
C LEU A 56 7.86 5.80 3.75
N GLY A 57 8.25 6.91 3.12
CA GLY A 57 9.55 7.04 2.47
C GLY A 57 10.74 6.81 3.42
N ARG A 58 10.69 7.37 4.64
CA ARG A 58 11.70 7.10 5.69
C ARG A 58 11.72 5.63 6.08
N ASN A 59 10.56 5.03 6.30
CA ASN A 59 10.42 3.64 6.71
C ASN A 59 10.85 2.65 5.60
N LEU A 60 10.69 3.00 4.33
CA LEU A 60 11.20 2.22 3.19
C LEU A 60 12.73 2.23 3.07
N GLY A 61 13.41 3.11 3.80
CA GLY A 61 14.86 3.23 3.81
C GLY A 61 15.39 3.93 2.57
N ARG A 62 16.48 3.41 2.00
CA ARG A 62 17.20 4.06 0.90
C ARG A 62 16.28 4.29 -0.30
N ARG A 63 16.03 5.55 -0.63
CA ARG A 63 15.31 5.96 -1.84
C ARG A 63 16.15 5.63 -3.09
N PRO A 64 15.62 4.85 -4.05
CA PRO A 64 16.33 4.61 -5.31
C PRO A 64 16.30 5.86 -6.20
N SER A 65 17.12 5.85 -7.25
CA SER A 65 17.06 6.81 -8.34
C SER A 65 17.34 6.09 -9.65
N TRP A 66 16.76 6.59 -10.74
CA TRP A 66 16.94 6.00 -12.06
C TRP A 66 17.24 7.08 -13.08
N ASN A 67 18.35 6.94 -13.81
CA ASN A 67 18.65 7.83 -14.92
C ASN A 67 17.98 7.29 -16.19
N ILE A 68 17.27 8.16 -16.90
CA ILE A 68 16.62 7.86 -18.18
C ILE A 68 16.98 8.93 -19.21
N THR A 69 16.75 8.63 -20.48
CA THR A 69 16.86 9.57 -21.59
C THR A 69 15.48 9.74 -22.21
N VAL A 70 15.03 10.98 -22.38
CA VAL A 70 13.72 11.31 -22.94
C VAL A 70 13.85 12.35 -24.05
N PRO A 71 12.96 12.34 -25.05
CA PRO A 71 12.89 13.42 -26.02
C PRO A 71 12.48 14.73 -25.33
N ASP A 72 13.11 15.82 -25.73
CA ASP A 72 12.80 17.19 -25.31
C ASP A 72 12.84 18.12 -26.54
N ARG A 73 12.32 19.34 -26.38
CA ARG A 73 12.38 20.38 -27.40
C ARG A 73 13.20 21.56 -26.90
N ASP A 74 14.15 22.01 -27.71
CA ASP A 74 14.85 23.25 -27.42
C ASP A 74 13.95 24.47 -27.61
N ALA A 75 14.47 25.65 -27.24
CA ALA A 75 13.76 26.92 -27.38
C ALA A 75 13.41 27.26 -28.84
N SER A 76 14.12 26.70 -29.82
CA SER A 76 13.86 26.83 -31.26
C SER A 76 12.92 25.77 -31.83
N GLY A 77 12.42 24.83 -31.01
CA GLY A 77 11.56 23.73 -31.44
C GLY A 77 12.29 22.55 -32.07
N GLY A 78 13.63 22.55 -32.06
CA GLY A 78 14.47 21.43 -32.45
C GLY A 78 14.31 20.24 -31.49
N THR A 79 14.40 19.03 -32.03
CA THR A 79 14.32 17.79 -31.23
C THR A 79 15.68 17.49 -30.62
N MET A 80 15.70 17.30 -29.31
CA MET A 80 16.89 16.85 -28.57
C MET A 80 16.50 15.75 -27.58
N THR A 81 17.51 15.14 -26.96
CA THR A 81 17.32 14.20 -25.87
C THR A 81 17.94 14.73 -24.60
N ARG A 82 17.24 14.61 -23.48
CA ARG A 82 17.74 15.00 -22.16
C ARG A 82 17.86 13.80 -21.24
N SER A 83 18.96 13.76 -20.50
CA SER A 83 19.14 12.82 -19.41
C SER A 83 18.44 13.36 -18.17
N VAL A 84 17.61 12.55 -17.54
CA VAL A 84 16.78 12.94 -16.39
C VAL A 84 16.94 11.93 -15.28
N THR A 85 17.09 12.43 -14.05
CA THR A 85 17.02 11.58 -12.86
C THR A 85 15.58 11.44 -12.43
N VAL A 86 15.02 10.24 -12.57
CA VAL A 86 13.72 9.88 -12.03
C VAL A 86 13.82 9.79 -10.51
N VAL A 87 13.09 10.69 -9.86
CA VAL A 87 12.89 10.66 -8.41
C VAL A 87 11.63 9.85 -8.10
N PRO A 88 11.73 8.74 -7.34
CA PRO A 88 10.58 7.90 -7.02
C PRO A 88 9.64 8.56 -6.00
N GLY A 89 8.39 8.10 -5.99
CA GLY A 89 7.43 8.30 -4.91
C GLY A 89 7.30 7.07 -4.03
N ALA A 90 7.16 7.29 -2.72
CA ALA A 90 6.70 6.24 -1.82
C ALA A 90 5.20 6.02 -2.05
N HIS A 91 4.81 4.78 -2.32
CA HIS A 91 3.44 4.41 -2.64
C HIS A 91 2.90 3.42 -1.61
N HIS A 92 1.77 3.76 -0.98
CA HIS A 92 1.05 2.87 -0.07
C HIS A 92 0.34 1.75 -0.84
N LEU A 93 0.66 0.50 -0.49
CA LEU A 93 0.07 -0.71 -1.06
C LEU A 93 -1.37 -0.89 -0.57
N ILE A 94 -1.61 -0.64 0.71
CA ILE A 94 -2.93 -0.46 1.31
C ILE A 94 -3.07 1.02 1.68
N PRO A 95 -3.77 1.83 0.86
CA PRO A 95 -4.04 3.23 1.19
C PRO A 95 -4.99 3.33 2.40
N GLY A 96 -4.59 4.08 3.43
CA GLY A 96 -5.39 4.44 4.61
C GLY A 96 -6.71 5.09 4.22
N ASN A 97 -6.67 6.36 3.80
CA ASN A 97 -7.88 7.13 3.44
C ASN A 97 -8.65 6.54 2.24
N ALA A 98 -7.95 6.12 1.19
CA ALA A 98 -8.61 5.75 -0.05
C ALA A 98 -9.22 4.34 -0.04
N SER A 99 -8.76 3.45 0.85
CA SER A 99 -9.19 2.04 0.89
C SER A 99 -9.56 1.55 2.29
N LEU A 100 -8.65 1.65 3.25
CA LEU A 100 -8.82 1.10 4.61
C LEU A 100 -9.96 1.80 5.36
N LYS A 101 -9.98 3.14 5.36
CA LYS A 101 -11.06 3.98 5.93
C LYS A 101 -12.45 3.60 5.45
N LYS A 102 -12.53 3.17 4.19
CA LYS A 102 -13.77 2.81 3.51
C LYS A 102 -14.14 1.33 3.70
N THR A 103 -13.50 0.67 4.67
CA THR A 103 -13.76 -0.72 5.08
C THR A 103 -14.01 -0.79 6.59
N PRO A 104 -15.13 -0.21 7.09
CA PRO A 104 -15.41 -0.11 8.52
C PRO A 104 -15.55 -1.47 9.22
N SER A 105 -15.94 -2.52 8.47
CA SER A 105 -15.96 -3.89 8.98
C SER A 105 -14.59 -4.40 9.39
N LEU A 106 -13.54 -3.99 8.68
CA LEU A 106 -12.16 -4.35 8.98
C LEU A 106 -11.59 -3.46 10.09
N LEU A 107 -11.84 -2.15 10.03
CA LEU A 107 -11.40 -1.21 11.09
C LEU A 107 -11.90 -1.61 12.47
N ALA A 108 -13.14 -2.08 12.56
CA ALA A 108 -13.69 -2.54 13.84
C ALA A 108 -12.95 -3.78 14.40
N LEU A 109 -12.22 -4.53 13.57
CA LEU A 109 -11.36 -5.64 13.99
C LEU A 109 -9.92 -5.20 14.30
N MET A 110 -9.60 -3.92 14.08
CA MET A 110 -8.26 -3.35 14.20
C MET A 110 -8.16 -2.34 15.36
N GLU A 111 -9.20 -1.52 15.56
CA GLU A 111 -9.18 -0.33 16.42
C GLU A 111 -10.00 -0.54 17.70
N LYS A 112 -9.38 -0.31 18.86
CA LYS A 112 -10.06 -0.32 20.17
C LYS A 112 -11.22 0.67 20.21
N GLN A 113 -11.04 1.86 19.67
CA GLN A 113 -12.03 2.95 19.70
C GLN A 113 -13.32 2.64 18.93
N LYS A 114 -13.35 1.60 18.10
CA LYS A 114 -14.58 1.13 17.43
C LYS A 114 -15.38 0.14 18.28
N GLY A 115 -14.96 -0.11 19.52
CA GLY A 115 -15.72 -0.83 20.54
C GLY A 115 -15.89 -2.33 20.30
N LYS A 116 -15.25 -2.89 19.26
CA LYS A 116 -15.31 -4.33 18.94
C LYS A 116 -14.07 -5.10 19.34
N VAL A 117 -12.96 -4.40 19.58
CA VAL A 117 -11.73 -5.01 20.09
C VAL A 117 -11.24 -4.27 21.34
N ARG A 118 -10.62 -4.99 22.27
CA ARG A 118 -10.14 -4.48 23.57
C ARG A 118 -8.85 -3.67 23.46
N GLU A 119 -8.12 -3.85 22.36
CA GLU A 119 -6.81 -3.27 22.06
C GLU A 119 -6.61 -3.11 20.55
N ASP A 120 -5.68 -2.25 20.17
CA ASP A 120 -5.26 -2.09 18.78
C ASP A 120 -4.37 -3.26 18.34
N ILE A 121 -4.36 -3.57 17.05
CA ILE A 121 -3.54 -4.67 16.51
C ILE A 121 -2.10 -4.27 16.18
N GLY A 122 -1.75 -3.00 16.29
CA GLY A 122 -0.42 -2.48 15.95
C GLY A 122 -0.09 -2.51 14.47
N TYR A 123 -1.08 -2.39 13.58
CA TYR A 123 -0.85 -2.24 12.15
C TYR A 123 -0.45 -0.78 11.82
N ASP A 124 0.68 -0.61 11.13
CA ASP A 124 1.18 0.69 10.69
C ASP A 124 0.96 0.86 9.18
N VAL A 125 0.06 1.78 8.80
CA VAL A 125 -0.21 2.10 7.39
C VAL A 125 1.02 2.69 6.69
N ASN A 126 1.90 3.35 7.44
CA ASN A 126 3.15 3.93 6.95
C ASN A 126 4.34 2.98 7.11
N GLY A 127 4.11 1.73 7.52
CA GLY A 127 5.15 0.73 7.70
C GLY A 127 5.76 0.29 6.37
N ALA A 128 7.05 -0.05 6.37
CA ALA A 128 7.80 -0.43 5.16
C ALA A 128 7.17 -1.60 4.39
N LYS A 129 6.52 -2.54 5.10
CA LYS A 129 5.81 -3.68 4.51
C LYS A 129 4.63 -3.24 3.65
N ASN A 130 4.00 -2.11 3.98
CA ASN A 130 2.90 -1.50 3.26
C ASN A 130 3.32 -0.48 2.19
N GLY A 131 4.61 -0.36 1.87
CA GLY A 131 5.09 0.61 0.89
C GLY A 131 5.91 0.03 -0.24
N ILE A 132 5.99 0.73 -1.36
CA ILE A 132 6.95 0.47 -2.42
C ILE A 132 7.42 1.81 -3.04
N TRP A 133 8.67 1.86 -3.49
CA TRP A 133 9.14 2.95 -4.34
C TRP A 133 8.69 2.74 -5.78
N LEU A 134 7.98 3.71 -6.36
CA LEU A 134 7.55 3.69 -7.75
C LEU A 134 8.14 4.90 -8.51
N PRO A 135 8.50 4.76 -9.80
CA PRO A 135 8.87 5.90 -10.64
C PRO A 135 7.73 6.92 -10.69
N ALA A 136 8.07 8.20 -10.55
CA ALA A 136 7.12 9.30 -10.47
C ALA A 136 7.56 10.50 -11.30
N ASN A 137 6.69 11.51 -11.40
CA ASN A 137 6.97 12.76 -12.12
C ASN A 137 7.82 13.76 -11.32
N TYR A 138 8.29 13.43 -10.11
CA TYR A 138 9.01 14.39 -9.24
C TYR A 138 10.30 14.95 -9.86
N GLY A 139 10.97 14.21 -10.75
CA GLY A 139 12.16 14.70 -11.45
C GLY A 139 11.91 15.78 -12.51
N VAL A 140 10.63 16.04 -12.84
CA VAL A 140 10.22 16.92 -13.97
C VAL A 140 9.09 17.88 -13.57
N ARG A 141 8.92 18.15 -12.27
CA ARG A 141 7.92 19.12 -11.77
C ARG A 141 8.40 20.56 -11.90
N SER A 142 7.54 21.53 -11.62
CA SER A 142 7.84 22.96 -11.75
C SER A 142 8.94 23.46 -10.81
N ASP A 143 9.21 22.73 -9.73
CA ASP A 143 10.29 22.93 -8.76
C ASP A 143 11.57 22.14 -9.10
N SER A 144 11.58 21.41 -10.24
CA SER A 144 12.76 20.71 -10.76
C SER A 144 13.53 21.58 -11.77
N GLU A 145 14.65 21.04 -12.27
CA GLU A 145 15.45 21.64 -13.36
C GLU A 145 14.68 21.90 -14.66
N PHE A 146 13.43 21.42 -14.76
CA PHE A 146 12.55 21.63 -15.91
C PHE A 146 11.62 22.85 -15.76
N GLY A 147 11.37 23.33 -14.53
CA GLY A 147 10.73 24.63 -14.28
C GLY A 147 9.29 24.81 -14.78
N LYS A 148 8.60 23.77 -15.27
CA LYS A 148 7.20 23.84 -15.75
C LYS A 148 6.32 22.80 -15.07
N ALA A 149 5.02 23.08 -15.05
CA ALA A 149 4.02 22.12 -14.57
C ALA A 149 4.07 20.83 -15.40
N TRP A 150 3.85 19.67 -14.76
CA TRP A 150 3.85 18.36 -15.44
C TRP A 150 2.88 18.31 -16.65
N SER A 151 1.77 19.03 -16.58
CA SER A 151 0.78 19.13 -17.67
C SER A 151 1.26 19.94 -18.89
N ALA A 152 2.31 20.74 -18.75
CA ALA A 152 2.82 21.62 -19.81
C ALA A 152 3.80 20.93 -20.76
N TYR A 153 4.25 19.71 -20.45
CA TYR A 153 5.15 18.97 -21.33
C TYR A 153 4.40 18.27 -22.44
N GLY A 154 5.07 17.97 -23.56
CA GLY A 154 4.55 17.08 -24.60
C GLY A 154 5.10 15.65 -24.49
N PHE A 155 6.07 15.42 -23.59
CA PHE A 155 6.82 14.16 -23.48
C PHE A 155 6.40 13.29 -22.29
N GLN A 156 5.27 13.59 -21.60
CA GLN A 156 4.93 12.88 -20.36
C GLN A 156 4.84 11.36 -20.52
N ASN A 157 4.34 10.92 -21.67
CA ASN A 157 4.20 9.50 -21.97
C ASN A 157 5.56 8.85 -22.21
N ASP A 158 6.47 9.52 -22.93
CA ASP A 158 7.84 9.03 -23.15
C ASP A 158 8.61 8.96 -21.83
N TYR A 159 8.49 9.99 -20.98
CA TYR A 159 9.08 9.99 -19.64
C TYR A 159 8.54 8.85 -18.79
N ALA A 160 7.22 8.69 -18.70
CA ALA A 160 6.63 7.63 -17.90
C ALA A 160 7.02 6.24 -18.43
N LEU A 161 7.04 6.04 -19.75
CA LEU A 161 7.44 4.79 -20.38
C LEU A 161 8.91 4.46 -20.07
N ALA A 162 9.82 5.42 -20.29
CA ALA A 162 11.24 5.23 -20.01
C ALA A 162 11.50 4.98 -18.52
N ALA A 163 10.82 5.73 -17.63
CA ALA A 163 10.91 5.56 -16.19
C ALA A 163 10.44 4.16 -15.73
N MET A 164 9.29 3.69 -16.23
CA MET A 164 8.77 2.35 -15.92
C MET A 164 9.68 1.24 -16.46
N LYS A 165 10.20 1.37 -17.69
CA LYS A 165 11.17 0.43 -18.28
C LYS A 165 12.42 0.33 -17.40
N ARG A 166 12.96 1.46 -16.95
CA ARG A 166 14.18 1.50 -16.14
C ARG A 166 13.95 0.99 -14.71
N ALA A 167 12.83 1.32 -14.09
CA ALA A 167 12.51 0.93 -12.73
C ALA A 167 11.98 -0.51 -12.60
N GLY A 168 11.41 -1.08 -13.67
CA GLY A 168 10.73 -2.37 -13.61
C GLY A 168 9.46 -2.33 -12.77
N ALA A 169 8.79 -1.17 -12.71
CA ALA A 169 7.61 -0.93 -11.89
C ALA A 169 6.65 0.07 -12.56
N GLN A 170 5.39 0.05 -12.15
CA GLN A 170 4.35 0.96 -12.62
C GLN A 170 4.63 2.41 -12.23
N PHE A 171 4.09 3.35 -13.00
CA PHE A 171 4.25 4.78 -12.74
C PHE A 171 3.32 5.25 -11.61
N HIS A 172 3.85 6.08 -10.70
CA HIS A 172 3.12 6.65 -9.57
C HIS A 172 2.41 7.95 -9.97
N ASP A 173 1.08 7.92 -10.00
CA ASP A 173 0.20 9.06 -10.31
C ASP A 173 -1.15 8.90 -9.58
N ALA A 174 -2.14 9.74 -9.85
CA ALA A 174 -3.49 9.57 -9.29
C ALA A 174 -4.14 8.23 -9.73
N HIS A 175 -4.62 7.44 -8.77
CA HIS A 175 -5.09 6.07 -9.01
C HIS A 175 -6.38 5.67 -8.25
N PRO A 176 -7.54 6.22 -8.62
CA PRO A 176 -8.80 5.87 -7.97
C PRO A 176 -9.21 4.40 -8.21
N ASP A 177 -8.88 3.80 -9.36
CA ASP A 177 -9.15 2.39 -9.67
C ASP A 177 -8.39 1.43 -8.74
N TYR A 178 -7.09 1.69 -8.54
CA TYR A 178 -6.27 0.91 -7.64
C TYR A 178 -6.88 0.89 -6.23
N SER A 179 -7.23 2.06 -5.69
CA SER A 179 -7.82 2.17 -4.35
C SER A 179 -9.14 1.41 -4.25
N ARG A 180 -10.01 1.45 -5.27
CA ARG A 180 -11.25 0.66 -5.30
C ARG A 180 -10.96 -0.85 -5.26
N ASN A 181 -9.95 -1.30 -5.98
CA ASN A 181 -9.57 -2.71 -6.03
C ASN A 181 -8.93 -3.19 -4.72
N VAL A 182 -8.08 -2.38 -4.09
CA VAL A 182 -7.56 -2.65 -2.73
C VAL A 182 -8.72 -2.72 -1.74
N GLN A 183 -9.65 -1.75 -1.78
CA GLN A 183 -10.84 -1.76 -0.93
C GLN A 183 -11.68 -3.05 -1.09
N ARG A 184 -11.89 -3.55 -2.32
CA ARG A 184 -12.58 -4.83 -2.56
C ARG A 184 -11.84 -5.99 -1.89
N THR A 185 -10.51 -6.01 -1.97
CA THR A 185 -9.67 -7.01 -1.32
C THR A 185 -9.81 -6.96 0.20
N LEU A 186 -9.80 -5.76 0.79
CA LEU A 186 -9.98 -5.57 2.24
C LEU A 186 -11.38 -5.98 2.72
N ARG A 187 -12.43 -5.70 1.95
CA ARG A 187 -13.79 -6.17 2.24
C ARG A 187 -13.87 -7.68 2.22
N ALA A 188 -13.33 -8.31 1.19
CA ALA A 188 -13.28 -9.78 1.10
C ALA A 188 -12.48 -10.39 2.27
N LEU A 189 -11.38 -9.76 2.70
CA LEU A 189 -10.65 -10.17 3.90
C LEU A 189 -11.51 -10.07 5.16
N ALA A 190 -12.21 -8.95 5.35
CA ALA A 190 -13.10 -8.74 6.49
C ALA A 190 -14.25 -9.76 6.53
N ASP A 191 -14.86 -10.05 5.38
CA ASP A 191 -15.95 -11.02 5.26
C ASP A 191 -15.46 -12.44 5.57
N LYS A 192 -14.27 -12.81 5.07
CA LYS A 192 -13.62 -14.09 5.44
C LYS A 192 -13.34 -14.19 6.94
N ILE A 193 -12.84 -13.13 7.56
CA ILE A 193 -12.59 -13.12 9.01
C ILE A 193 -13.89 -13.22 9.80
N LYS A 194 -15.00 -12.61 9.33
CA LYS A 194 -16.30 -12.71 10.01
C LYS A 194 -16.96 -14.08 9.85
N LEU A 195 -16.96 -14.64 8.64
CA LEU A 195 -17.51 -15.98 8.37
C LEU A 195 -16.76 -17.06 9.12
N HIS A 196 -15.47 -16.83 9.38
CA HIS A 196 -14.61 -17.72 10.14
C HIS A 196 -14.18 -17.09 11.46
N ALA A 197 -14.99 -16.21 12.07
CA ALA A 197 -14.72 -15.71 13.42
C ALA A 197 -14.81 -16.93 14.32
N PRO A 198 -13.68 -17.56 14.65
CA PRO A 198 -13.73 -18.96 14.93
C PRO A 198 -14.16 -19.09 16.38
N GLU A 199 -15.20 -19.90 16.64
CA GLU A 199 -15.60 -20.22 18.00
C GLU A 199 -14.43 -20.87 18.76
N LYS A 200 -13.54 -21.54 18.01
CA LYS A 200 -12.33 -22.21 18.51
C LYS A 200 -11.03 -21.59 18.00
N CYS A 201 -10.00 -21.62 18.84
CA CYS A 201 -8.64 -21.20 18.52
C CYS A 201 -8.08 -22.06 17.37
N GLY A 202 -7.65 -21.48 16.25
CA GLY A 202 -7.06 -22.26 15.14
C GLY A 202 -5.69 -22.89 15.43
N ILE A 203 -5.19 -22.75 16.67
CA ILE A 203 -3.89 -23.26 17.11
C ILE A 203 -4.06 -24.36 18.17
N CYS A 204 -4.91 -24.14 19.17
CA CYS A 204 -5.14 -25.10 20.27
C CYS A 204 -6.57 -25.66 20.32
N GLU A 205 -7.42 -25.28 19.39
CA GLU A 205 -8.83 -25.72 19.25
C GLU A 205 -9.74 -25.43 20.47
N LYS A 206 -9.25 -24.73 21.50
CA LYS A 206 -10.06 -24.27 22.65
C LYS A 206 -11.04 -23.17 22.23
N GLU A 207 -12.19 -23.12 22.89
CA GLU A 207 -13.17 -22.03 22.69
C GLU A 207 -12.55 -20.65 22.96
N ILE A 208 -12.82 -19.67 22.09
CA ILE A 208 -12.41 -18.29 22.27
C ILE A 208 -13.40 -17.61 23.22
N SER A 209 -12.98 -17.45 24.48
CA SER A 209 -13.80 -16.83 25.53
C SER A 209 -13.91 -15.31 25.40
N ASP A 210 -12.89 -14.63 24.86
CA ASP A 210 -12.86 -13.18 24.69
C ASP A 210 -13.10 -12.76 23.23
N LYS A 211 -14.37 -12.51 22.90
CA LYS A 211 -14.79 -12.04 21.56
C LYS A 211 -14.35 -10.60 21.25
N ALA A 212 -13.88 -9.85 22.25
CA ALA A 212 -13.29 -8.53 22.07
C ALA A 212 -11.77 -8.62 21.81
N ARG A 213 -11.18 -9.82 21.73
CA ARG A 213 -9.80 -9.96 21.29
C ARG A 213 -9.70 -9.71 19.78
N PRO A 214 -8.70 -8.94 19.30
CA PRO A 214 -8.50 -8.82 17.87
C PRO A 214 -8.23 -10.17 17.18
N PRO A 215 -8.66 -10.36 15.92
CA PRO A 215 -8.43 -11.61 15.20
C PRO A 215 -6.93 -11.93 15.08
N TYR A 216 -6.56 -13.13 15.50
CA TYR A 216 -5.18 -13.59 15.42
C TYR A 216 -4.63 -13.53 13.99
N GLY A 217 -3.40 -13.05 13.86
CA GLY A 217 -2.68 -12.97 12.58
C GLY A 217 -3.23 -11.93 11.60
N LEU A 218 -4.14 -11.03 12.02
CA LEU A 218 -4.70 -10.00 11.14
C LEU A 218 -3.62 -9.09 10.53
N VAL A 219 -2.63 -8.65 11.32
CA VAL A 219 -1.46 -7.91 10.80
C VAL A 219 -0.73 -8.71 9.72
N GLY A 220 -0.46 -9.99 9.95
CA GLY A 220 0.19 -10.87 8.97
C GLY A 220 -0.62 -11.05 7.68
N ARG A 221 -1.95 -11.07 7.78
CA ARG A 221 -2.87 -11.11 6.62
C ARG A 221 -2.82 -9.80 5.84
N LEU A 222 -2.83 -8.65 6.52
CA LEU A 222 -2.68 -7.32 5.89
C LEU A 222 -1.33 -7.18 5.20
N ASP A 223 -0.23 -7.58 5.85
CA ASP A 223 1.10 -7.66 5.25
C ASP A 223 1.12 -8.56 4.00
N GLY A 224 0.37 -9.66 4.03
CA GLY A 224 0.16 -10.55 2.89
C GLY A 224 -0.55 -9.89 1.73
N VAL A 225 -1.62 -9.14 2.00
CA VAL A 225 -2.35 -8.34 1.00
C VAL A 225 -1.42 -7.30 0.39
N SER A 226 -0.65 -6.56 1.21
CA SER A 226 0.36 -5.61 0.73
C SER A 226 1.39 -6.29 -0.17
N ARG A 227 1.92 -7.45 0.21
CA ARG A 227 2.85 -8.24 -0.62
C ARG A 227 2.24 -8.64 -1.96
N GLN A 228 0.97 -9.05 -1.99
CA GLN A 228 0.26 -9.39 -3.24
C GLN A 228 0.11 -8.16 -4.13
N HIS A 229 -0.32 -7.03 -3.60
CA HIS A 229 -0.44 -5.78 -4.36
C HIS A 229 0.92 -5.29 -4.86
N ARG A 230 1.99 -5.45 -4.08
CA ARG A 230 3.37 -5.12 -4.51
C ARG A 230 3.74 -5.86 -5.80
N ALA A 231 3.36 -7.14 -5.92
CA ALA A 231 3.64 -7.96 -7.09
C ALA A 231 2.83 -7.53 -8.34
N PHE A 232 1.75 -6.77 -8.17
CA PHE A 232 1.01 -6.18 -9.29
C PHE A 232 1.66 -4.89 -9.81
N LEU A 233 2.39 -4.19 -8.94
CA LEU A 233 2.98 -2.89 -9.24
C LEU A 233 4.44 -2.95 -9.68
N ALA A 234 5.15 -4.04 -9.37
CA ALA A 234 6.56 -4.21 -9.75
C ALA A 234 6.86 -5.62 -10.25
N GLY A 235 7.90 -5.74 -11.07
CA GLY A 235 8.30 -6.97 -11.73
C GLY A 235 7.93 -7.01 -13.21
N PRO A 236 7.92 -8.20 -13.85
CA PRO A 236 7.69 -8.32 -15.29
C PRO A 236 6.35 -7.72 -15.72
N VAL A 237 6.37 -6.85 -16.74
CA VAL A 237 5.21 -6.12 -17.27
C VAL A 237 4.01 -7.04 -17.57
N ARG A 238 4.27 -8.23 -18.10
CA ARG A 238 3.23 -9.24 -18.39
C ARG A 238 2.37 -9.65 -17.18
N LYS A 239 2.85 -9.39 -15.96
CA LYS A 239 2.13 -9.69 -14.71
C LYS A 239 1.30 -8.51 -14.20
N TRP A 240 1.42 -7.33 -14.79
CA TRP A 240 0.71 -6.14 -14.32
C TRP A 240 -0.78 -6.23 -14.69
N PRO A 241 -1.72 -6.24 -13.72
CA PRO A 241 -3.15 -6.44 -13.98
C PRO A 241 -3.85 -5.14 -14.41
N ILE A 242 -3.28 -4.45 -15.40
CA ILE A 242 -3.74 -3.12 -15.85
C ILE A 242 -5.20 -3.19 -16.33
N ALA A 243 -5.57 -4.23 -17.07
CA ALA A 243 -6.94 -4.40 -17.58
C ALA A 243 -7.98 -4.59 -16.46
N SER A 244 -7.54 -5.04 -15.29
CA SER A 244 -8.38 -5.22 -14.10
C SER A 244 -8.39 -3.99 -13.19
N GLY A 245 -7.78 -2.87 -13.60
CA GLY A 245 -7.73 -1.63 -12.82
C GLY A 245 -6.68 -1.64 -11.69
N TYR A 246 -5.78 -2.63 -11.64
CA TYR A 246 -4.68 -2.64 -10.68
C TYR A 246 -3.50 -1.86 -11.24
N TYR A 247 -3.68 -0.54 -11.34
CA TYR A 247 -2.61 0.36 -11.76
C TYR A 247 -2.56 1.67 -11.00
N THR A 248 -1.34 2.17 -10.81
CA THR A 248 -1.06 3.43 -10.10
C THR A 248 -0.99 4.65 -11.03
N SER A 249 -1.13 4.43 -12.34
CA SER A 249 -1.28 5.48 -13.35
C SER A 249 -1.86 4.89 -14.62
N ALA A 250 -2.73 5.63 -15.31
CA ALA A 250 -3.20 5.26 -16.65
C ALA A 250 -2.05 5.08 -17.65
N ARG A 251 -0.91 5.77 -17.42
CA ARG A 251 0.31 5.62 -18.22
C ARG A 251 0.93 4.24 -18.14
N SER A 252 0.60 3.43 -17.13
CA SER A 252 1.05 2.03 -17.06
C SER A 252 0.60 1.21 -18.26
N ALA A 253 -0.51 1.59 -18.91
CA ALA A 253 -0.97 0.95 -20.15
C ALA A 253 0.01 1.08 -21.32
N LEU A 254 0.88 2.11 -21.33
CA LEU A 254 1.90 2.32 -22.37
C LEU A 254 2.89 1.15 -22.45
N MET A 255 3.12 0.44 -21.34
CA MET A 255 4.05 -0.69 -21.30
C MET A 255 3.54 -1.95 -22.02
N LYS A 256 2.24 -2.04 -22.34
CA LYS A 256 1.67 -3.23 -23.02
C LYS A 256 2.03 -3.33 -24.49
N GLY A 257 2.48 -2.24 -25.13
CA GLY A 257 2.86 -2.21 -26.54
C GLY A 257 4.35 -1.92 -26.78
N SER A 258 5.18 -1.98 -25.73
CA SER A 258 6.53 -1.40 -25.70
C SER A 258 7.67 -2.39 -25.53
#